data_AF-A0A3C1VEX4-F1
#
_entry.id   AF-A0A3C1VEX4-F1
#
_cell.length_a   1.000
_cell.length_b   1.000
_cell.length_c   1.000
_cell.angle_alpha   90.00
_cell.angle_beta   90.00
_cell.angle_gamma   90.00
#
_symmetry.space_group_name_H-M   'P 1'
#
loop_
_entity.id
_entity.type
_entity.pdbx_description
1 polymer ?
#
loop_
_entity_poly.entity_id
_entity_poly.type
_entity_poly.pdbx_seq_one_letter_code
_entity_poly.pdbx_strand_id
1 'polypeptide(L)'
;MKHLTSIEALPDYRLKLRFDDGVEGVVDLSAEVGKGVFAAWKDVEHFKRVRIGEFGGPVWDGEIDLCADALYLEVTGMTVEELFPNWKQEAVHA
;
A
#
# COMPACT_ATOMS: atom_id res chain seq x y z
N MET A 1 -11.32 4.78 -5.73
CA MET A 1 -9.99 4.18 -5.51
C MET A 1 -8.99 5.30 -5.47
N LYS A 2 -8.05 5.21 -4.55
CA LYS A 2 -6.96 6.15 -4.35
C LYS A 2 -5.78 5.78 -5.22
N HIS A 3 -5.04 6.80 -5.66
CA HIS A 3 -3.82 6.61 -6.43
C HIS A 3 -2.66 7.33 -5.74
N LEU A 4 -1.50 6.69 -5.72
CA LEU A 4 -0.27 7.33 -5.28
C LEU A 4 0.23 8.27 -6.37
N THR A 5 0.65 9.46 -5.95
CA THR A 5 1.37 10.43 -6.78
C THR A 5 2.86 10.48 -6.46
N SER A 6 3.24 10.06 -5.24
CA SER A 6 4.63 9.91 -4.83
C SER A 6 4.79 8.76 -3.86
N ILE A 7 5.93 8.08 -3.96
CA ILE A 7 6.36 7.05 -3.02
C ILE A 7 7.85 7.16 -2.75
N GLU A 8 8.25 6.96 -1.50
CA GLU A 8 9.64 6.93 -1.10
C GLU A 8 9.85 5.83 -0.05
N ALA A 9 10.81 4.94 -0.31
CA ALA A 9 11.24 3.93 0.66
C ALA A 9 12.12 4.58 1.73
N LEU A 10 11.71 4.41 2.98
CA LEU A 10 12.42 4.89 4.16
C LEU A 10 13.13 3.73 4.88
N PRO A 11 14.06 4.01 5.80
CA PRO A 11 14.62 2.98 6.69
C PRO A 11 13.55 2.22 7.47
N ASP A 12 13.92 1.02 7.91
CA ASP A 12 13.08 0.13 8.73
C ASP A 12 11.79 -0.34 8.03
N TYR A 13 11.84 -0.54 6.71
CA TYR A 13 10.70 -1.01 5.90
C TYR A 13 9.47 -0.09 5.93
N ARG A 14 9.72 1.21 6.05
CA ARG A 14 8.68 2.23 6.01
C ARG A 14 8.53 2.81 4.61
N LEU A 15 7.32 3.24 4.27
CA LEU A 15 7.04 3.96 3.02
C LEU A 15 6.42 5.30 3.34
N LYS A 16 6.97 6.36 2.75
CA LYS A 16 6.31 7.66 2.68
C LYS A 16 5.48 7.72 1.42
N LEU A 17 4.21 8.06 1.58
CA LEU A 17 3.19 8.04 0.53
C LEU A 17 2.59 9.43 0.37
N ARG A 18 2.29 9.80 -0.88
CA ARG A 18 1.41 10.92 -1.22
C ARG A 18 0.32 10.43 -2.16
N PHE A 19 -0.92 10.77 -1.85
CA PHE A 19 -2.09 10.42 -2.65
C PHE A 19 -2.52 11.57 -3.57
N ASP A 20 -3.39 11.27 -4.52
CA ASP A 20 -3.92 12.19 -5.54
C ASP A 20 -4.78 13.33 -4.97
N ASP A 21 -5.38 13.13 -3.79
CA ASP A 21 -6.11 14.16 -3.05
C ASP A 21 -5.23 15.04 -2.15
N GLY A 22 -3.91 14.81 -2.18
CA GLY A 22 -2.93 15.55 -1.40
C GLY A 22 -2.65 15.00 0.00
N VAL A 23 -3.35 13.94 0.44
CA VAL A 23 -3.04 13.27 1.71
C VAL A 23 -1.65 12.66 1.66
N GLU A 24 -0.93 12.77 2.77
CA GLU A 24 0.41 12.19 2.94
C GLU A 24 0.50 11.44 4.25
N GLY A 25 1.31 10.38 4.27
CA GLY A 25 1.60 9.65 5.49
C GLY A 25 2.76 8.69 5.35
N VAL A 26 3.10 8.05 6.47
CA VAL A 26 4.11 7.00 6.52
C VAL A 26 3.46 5.73 7.05
N VAL A 27 3.67 4.63 6.35
CA VAL A 27 3.26 3.28 6.79
C VAL A 27 4.48 2.47 7.19
N ASP A 28 4.31 1.58 8.16
CA ASP A 28 5.34 0.64 8.61
C ASP A 28 4.99 -0.78 8.14
N LEU A 29 5.84 -1.34 7.29
CA LEU A 29 5.68 -2.69 6.75
C LEU A 29 6.68 -3.69 7.35
N SER A 30 7.43 -3.30 8.38
CA SER A 30 8.44 -4.15 9.02
C SER A 30 7.85 -5.45 9.56
N ALA A 31 6.61 -5.41 10.04
CA ALA A 31 5.89 -6.59 10.53
C ALA A 31 5.64 -7.64 9.46
N GLU A 32 5.58 -7.26 8.18
CA GLU A 32 5.26 -8.17 7.07
C GLU A 32 6.50 -8.85 6.47
N VAL A 33 7.69 -8.29 6.74
CA VAL A 33 8.96 -8.79 6.21
C VAL A 33 9.15 -10.26 6.59
N GLY A 34 9.42 -11.09 5.58
CA GLY A 34 9.69 -12.51 5.81
C GLY A 34 8.45 -13.41 5.78
N LYS A 35 7.23 -12.86 5.68
CA LYS A 35 5.98 -13.62 5.59
C LYS A 35 5.57 -13.85 4.14
N GLY A 36 5.32 -15.10 3.74
CA GLY A 36 4.75 -15.41 2.42
C GLY A 36 5.49 -14.71 1.27
N VAL A 37 4.75 -14.00 0.41
CA VAL A 37 5.31 -13.23 -0.72
C VAL A 37 6.27 -12.12 -0.26
N PHE A 38 6.07 -11.56 0.93
CA PHE A 38 6.95 -10.54 1.53
C PHE A 38 8.28 -11.12 2.05
N ALA A 39 8.53 -12.42 1.88
CA ALA A 39 9.86 -13.00 2.08
C ALA A 39 10.93 -12.33 1.20
N ALA A 40 10.55 -11.82 0.02
CA ALA A 40 11.44 -11.08 -0.86
C ALA A 40 11.93 -9.76 -0.27
N TRP A 41 11.28 -9.20 0.75
CA TRP A 41 11.75 -8.00 1.46
C TRP A 41 12.84 -8.28 2.49
N LYS A 42 13.22 -9.55 2.74
CA LYS A 42 14.46 -9.85 3.49
C LYS A 42 15.69 -9.25 2.80
N ASP A 43 15.64 -9.11 1.48
CA ASP A 43 16.53 -8.23 0.75
C ASP A 43 16.01 -6.79 0.81
N VAL A 44 16.68 -5.95 1.60
CA VAL A 44 16.34 -4.54 1.74
C VAL A 44 16.51 -3.77 0.42
N GLU A 45 17.42 -4.20 -0.45
CA GLU A 45 17.62 -3.56 -1.75
C GLU A 45 16.46 -3.88 -2.68
N HIS A 46 15.81 -5.05 -2.54
CA HIS A 46 14.54 -5.30 -3.19
C HIS A 46 13.44 -4.39 -2.65
N PHE A 47 13.29 -4.25 -1.33
CA PHE A 47 12.29 -3.34 -0.76
C PHE A 47 12.45 -1.89 -1.26
N LYS A 48 13.68 -1.39 -1.42
CA LYS A 48 13.94 -0.04 -1.92
C LYS A 48 13.56 0.18 -3.39
N ARG A 49 13.36 -0.88 -4.18
CA ARG A 49 12.95 -0.78 -5.60
C ARG A 49 11.46 -0.48 -5.81
N VAL A 50 10.74 -0.16 -4.72
CA VAL A 50 9.34 0.22 -4.80
C VAL A 50 9.10 1.32 -5.83
N ARG A 51 8.05 1.18 -6.63
CA ARG A 51 7.61 2.17 -7.61
C ARG A 51 6.08 2.20 -7.67
N ILE A 52 5.52 3.25 -8.25
CA ILE A 52 4.09 3.32 -8.53
C ILE A 52 3.82 2.47 -9.79
N GLY A 53 2.96 1.46 -9.65
CA GLY A 53 2.51 0.61 -10.75
C GLY A 53 1.43 1.27 -11.60
N GLU A 54 1.02 0.58 -12.67
CA GLU A 54 0.05 1.10 -13.65
C GLU A 54 -1.33 1.41 -13.05
N PHE A 55 -1.69 0.71 -11.96
CA PHE A 55 -2.95 0.91 -11.24
C PHE A 55 -2.86 1.95 -10.10
N GLY A 56 -1.71 2.61 -9.93
CA GLY A 56 -1.50 3.66 -8.93
C GLY A 56 -1.20 3.17 -7.51
N GLY A 57 -1.00 1.86 -7.30
CA GLY A 57 -0.49 1.27 -6.06
C GLY A 57 1.02 1.04 -6.11
N PRO A 58 1.68 0.78 -4.96
CA PRO A 58 3.09 0.44 -4.95
C PRO A 58 3.31 -0.99 -5.43
N VAL A 59 4.35 -1.16 -6.25
CA VAL A 59 4.78 -2.45 -6.79
C VAL A 59 6.28 -2.63 -6.63
N TRP A 60 6.70 -3.87 -6.43
CA TRP A 60 8.10 -4.30 -6.40
C TRP A 60 8.32 -5.33 -7.49
N ASP A 61 8.99 -4.93 -8.56
CA ASP A 61 9.38 -5.76 -9.72
C ASP A 61 8.25 -6.61 -10.35
N GLY A 62 6.97 -6.29 -10.05
CA GLY A 62 5.80 -7.06 -10.49
C GLY A 62 5.49 -8.30 -9.67
N GLU A 63 6.28 -8.60 -8.64
CA GLU A 63 6.10 -9.76 -7.75
C GLU A 63 5.26 -9.45 -6.52
N ILE A 64 5.38 -8.21 -6.01
CA ILE A 64 4.58 -7.71 -4.89
C ILE A 64 3.85 -6.47 -5.35
N ASP A 65 2.54 -6.46 -5.17
CA ASP A 65 1.68 -5.30 -5.29
C ASP A 65 0.91 -5.09 -3.97
N LEU A 66 0.77 -3.84 -3.55
CA LEU A 66 -0.16 -3.48 -2.48
C LEU A 66 -1.26 -2.59 -3.02
N CYS A 67 -2.44 -2.70 -2.41
CA CYS A 67 -3.57 -1.85 -2.73
C CYS A 67 -3.35 -0.43 -2.17
N ALA A 68 -3.43 0.60 -3.02
CA ALA A 68 -3.33 1.99 -2.59
C ALA A 68 -4.42 2.39 -1.58
N ASP A 69 -5.64 1.86 -1.74
CA ASP A 69 -6.75 2.11 -0.81
C ASP A 69 -6.45 1.55 0.59
N ALA A 70 -5.86 0.35 0.69
CA ALA A 70 -5.48 -0.23 1.97
C ALA A 70 -4.43 0.62 2.70
N LEU A 71 -3.43 1.13 1.96
CA LEU A 71 -2.43 2.03 2.53
C LEU A 71 -3.02 3.39 2.90
N TYR A 72 -4.00 3.89 2.16
CA TYR A 72 -4.71 5.12 2.48
C TYR A 72 -5.49 4.99 3.79
N LEU A 73 -6.17 3.86 4.01
CA LEU A 73 -6.86 3.58 5.28
C LEU A 73 -5.87 3.54 6.45
N GLU A 74 -4.71 2.88 6.27
CA GLU A 74 -3.66 2.85 7.30
C GLU A 74 -3.13 4.25 7.63
N VAL A 75 -2.90 5.09 6.61
CA VAL A 75 -2.41 6.47 6.78
C VAL A 75 -3.44 7.36 7.47
N THR A 76 -4.72 7.24 7.11
CA THR A 76 -5.76 8.16 7.55
C THR A 76 -6.52 7.70 8.79
N GLY A 77 -6.47 6.41 9.11
CA GLY A 77 -7.30 5.78 10.14
C GLY A 77 -8.79 5.75 9.78
N MET A 78 -9.16 6.08 8.54
CA MET A 78 -10.54 6.02 8.06
C MET A 78 -11.01 4.57 8.00
N THR A 79 -12.32 4.35 8.09
CA THR A 79 -12.91 3.05 7.85
C THR A 79 -13.16 2.80 6.36
N VAL A 80 -13.38 1.53 6.00
CA VAL A 80 -13.73 1.14 4.62
C VAL A 80 -15.04 1.81 4.18
N GLU A 81 -16.00 1.98 5.09
CA GLU A 81 -17.28 2.65 4.81
C GLU A 81 -17.09 4.14 4.55
N GLU A 82 -16.17 4.79 5.24
CA GLU A 82 -15.85 6.20 4.99
C GLU A 82 -15.17 6.40 3.63
N LEU A 83 -14.29 5.46 3.24
CA LEU A 83 -13.60 5.51 1.94
C LEU A 83 -14.52 5.09 0.79
N PHE A 84 -15.44 4.14 1.01
CA PHE A 84 -16.37 3.62 0.01
C PHE A 84 -17.83 3.65 0.49
N PRO A 85 -18.43 4.84 0.65
CA PRO A 85 -19.75 5.02 1.27
C PRO A 85 -20.91 4.34 0.51
N ASN A 86 -20.70 3.99 -0.76
CA ASN A 86 -21.68 3.31 -1.60
C ASN A 86 -21.27 1.86 -1.93
N TRP A 87 -20.30 1.29 -1.22
CA TRP A 87 -19.95 -0.12 -1.37
C TRP A 87 -21.09 -1.00 -0.85
N LYS A 88 -21.85 -1.58 -1.77
CA LYS A 88 -22.70 -2.71 -1.43
C LYS A 88 -21.78 -3.92 -1.28
N GLN A 89 -21.67 -4.47 -0.07
CA GLN A 89 -21.27 -5.87 0.06
C GLN A 89 -22.32 -6.68 -0.73
N GLU A 90 -22.02 -7.03 -1.98
CA GLU A 90 -22.64 -8.20 -2.55
C GLU A 90 -22.19 -9.35 -1.67
N ALA A 91 -23.14 -9.90 -0.92
CA ALA A 91 -22.93 -11.10 -0.14
C ALA A 91 -22.35 -12.15 -1.08
N VAL A 92 -21.05 -12.41 -0.94
CA VAL A 92 -20.43 -13.60 -1.52
C VAL A 92 -20.99 -14.77 -0.71
N HIS A 93 -22.17 -15.23 -1.11
CA HIS A 93 -22.69 -16.51 -0.67
C HIS A 93 -21.80 -17.57 -1.33
N ALA A 94 -21.03 -18.25 -0.48
CA ALA A 94 -20.34 -19.50 -0.81
C ALA A 94 -21.34 -20.59 -1.23
#